data_AF-A0AB32TFJ9-F1
#
_entry.id   AF-A0AB32TFJ9-F1
#
_cell.length_a   1.000
_cell.length_b   1.000
_cell.length_c   1.000
_cell.angle_alpha   90.00
_cell.angle_beta   90.00
_cell.angle_gamma   90.00
#
_symmetry.space_group_name_H-M   'P 1'
#
loop_
_entity.id
_entity.type
_entity.pdbx_description
1 polymer ?
#
loop_
_entity_poly.entity_id
_entity_poly.type
_entity_poly.pdbx_seq_one_letter_code
_entity_poly.pdbx_strand_id
1 'polypeptide(L)'
;CSLIVLLGVFAAVVGAGIGGTATAHFLRQHFGPEVRIDVYEKGSVGGRLATVTVNHQDYESGGSIIHSLNLHMQDFVQQLGLKYRKSVAGKTAVFSGEEFILEETDWYLLDLFRLWWRYGISFIRLQMWVEEIMEKFMR
;
A
#
# COMPACT_ATOMS: atom_id res chain seq x y z
N CYS A 1 -0.92 -24.85 -34.62
CA CYS A 1 -0.39 -25.53 -33.41
C CYS A 1 1.07 -25.12 -33.23
N SER A 2 1.33 -24.03 -32.52
CA SER A 2 2.69 -23.64 -32.14
C SER A 2 3.01 -24.30 -30.80
N LEU A 3 3.73 -25.42 -30.86
CA LEU A 3 4.34 -26.05 -29.71
C LEU A 3 5.52 -25.16 -29.27
N ILE A 4 5.28 -24.27 -28.31
CA ILE A 4 6.36 -23.58 -27.60
C ILE A 4 6.86 -24.56 -26.53
N VAL A 5 8.01 -25.17 -26.80
CA VAL A 5 8.77 -25.95 -25.82
C VAL A 5 9.65 -24.94 -25.07
N LEU A 6 9.23 -24.49 -23.88
CA LEU A 6 10.03 -23.63 -22.99
C LEU A 6 11.07 -24.48 -22.25
N LEU A 7 12.04 -25.03 -22.98
CA LEU A 7 13.20 -25.66 -22.36
C LEU A 7 14.08 -24.59 -21.70
N GLY A 8 13.95 -24.44 -20.38
CA GLY A 8 14.90 -23.74 -19.52
C GLY A 8 14.73 -22.23 -19.43
N VAL A 9 13.51 -21.73 -19.19
CA VAL A 9 13.35 -20.31 -18.85
C VAL A 9 13.91 -20.05 -17.47
N PHE A 10 14.92 -19.20 -17.41
CA PHE A 10 15.50 -18.68 -16.19
C PHE A 10 15.12 -17.21 -16.04
N ALA A 11 14.58 -16.83 -14.88
CA ALA A 11 14.31 -15.45 -14.52
C ALA A 11 15.10 -15.08 -13.26
N ALA A 12 15.88 -14.01 -13.34
CA ALA A 12 16.51 -13.39 -12.17
C ALA A 12 15.72 -12.14 -11.78
N VAL A 13 15.25 -12.09 -10.53
CA VAL A 13 14.59 -10.92 -9.95
C VAL A 13 15.53 -10.27 -8.97
N VAL A 14 15.83 -8.98 -9.14
CA VAL A 14 16.69 -8.22 -8.21
C VAL A 14 15.81 -7.35 -7.32
N GLY A 15 15.89 -7.58 -6.02
CA GLY A 15 15.07 -6.98 -4.96
C GLY A 15 13.92 -7.89 -4.52
N ALA A 16 13.91 -8.30 -3.26
CA ALA A 16 12.83 -9.06 -2.61
C ALA A 16 11.89 -8.15 -1.80
N GLY A 17 11.66 -6.93 -2.28
CA GLY A 17 10.52 -6.12 -1.84
C GLY A 17 9.21 -6.54 -2.52
N ILE A 18 8.08 -5.93 -2.14
CA ILE A 18 6.75 -6.31 -2.64
C ILE A 18 6.64 -6.43 -4.16
N GLY A 19 7.27 -5.55 -4.93
CA GLY A 19 7.27 -5.60 -6.40
C GLY A 19 8.06 -6.79 -6.97
N GLY A 20 9.19 -7.13 -6.37
CA GLY A 20 10.01 -8.25 -6.83
C GLY A 20 9.43 -9.60 -6.40
N THR A 21 8.93 -9.71 -5.16
CA THR A 21 8.22 -10.91 -4.70
C THR A 21 6.92 -11.13 -5.47
N ALA A 22 6.18 -10.07 -5.80
CA ALA A 22 4.99 -10.16 -6.65
C ALA A 22 5.35 -10.60 -8.07
N THR A 23 6.41 -10.04 -8.66
CA THR A 23 6.92 -10.49 -9.98
C THR A 23 7.27 -11.98 -9.95
N ALA A 24 8.03 -12.43 -8.95
CA ALA A 24 8.37 -13.84 -8.81
C ALA A 24 7.13 -14.73 -8.64
N HIS A 25 6.13 -14.28 -7.88
CA HIS A 25 4.86 -14.98 -7.71
C HIS A 25 4.09 -15.11 -9.03
N PHE A 26 3.91 -14.02 -9.78
CA PHE A 26 3.20 -14.05 -11.06
C PHE A 26 3.95 -14.85 -12.14
N LEU A 27 5.28 -14.79 -12.16
CA LEU A 27 6.08 -15.65 -13.04
C LEU A 27 5.86 -17.14 -12.74
N ARG A 28 5.87 -17.51 -11.45
CA ARG A 28 5.58 -18.90 -11.03
C ARG A 28 4.16 -19.31 -11.40
N GLN A 29 3.18 -18.44 -11.20
CA GLN A 29 1.78 -18.72 -11.52
C GLN A 29 1.54 -18.89 -13.03
N HIS A 30 2.19 -18.08 -13.87
CA HIS A 30 1.97 -18.09 -15.31
C HIS A 30 2.72 -19.21 -16.04
N PHE A 31 3.97 -19.49 -15.66
CA PHE A 31 4.82 -20.48 -16.33
C PHE A 31 4.92 -21.83 -15.61
N GLY A 32 4.31 -21.96 -14.43
CA GLY A 32 4.31 -23.21 -13.66
C GLY A 32 5.67 -23.56 -13.07
N PRO A 33 5.92 -24.82 -12.67
CA PRO A 33 7.14 -25.25 -12.01
C PRO A 33 8.40 -25.25 -12.90
N GLU A 34 8.23 -25.22 -14.23
CA GLU A 34 9.33 -25.39 -15.20
C GLU A 34 10.26 -24.17 -15.29
N VAL A 35 9.78 -22.97 -14.92
CA VAL A 35 10.62 -21.78 -14.84
C VAL A 35 11.49 -21.81 -13.57
N ARG A 36 12.79 -21.61 -13.72
CA ARG A 36 13.68 -21.35 -12.58
C ARG A 36 13.66 -19.85 -12.28
N ILE A 37 13.32 -19.49 -11.03
CA ILE A 37 13.23 -18.10 -10.59
C ILE A 37 14.20 -17.93 -9.42
N ASP A 38 15.22 -17.11 -9.61
CA ASP A 38 16.18 -16.75 -8.56
C ASP A 38 15.91 -15.30 -8.15
N VAL A 39 15.60 -15.07 -6.87
CA VAL A 39 15.36 -13.73 -6.30
C VAL A 39 16.58 -13.32 -5.49
N TYR A 40 17.22 -12.22 -5.88
CA TYR A 40 18.42 -11.67 -5.25
C TYR A 40 18.05 -10.47 -4.38
N GLU A 41 18.36 -10.50 -3.09
CA GLU A 41 18.14 -9.39 -2.16
C GLU A 41 19.42 -9.10 -1.37
N LYS A 42 19.74 -7.82 -1.21
CA LYS A 42 20.94 -7.37 -0.48
C LYS A 42 20.67 -7.26 1.03
N GLY A 43 19.45 -6.90 1.41
CA GLY A 43 19.02 -6.69 2.79
C GLY A 43 17.99 -7.71 3.26
N SER A 44 16.99 -7.23 4.00
CA SER A 44 15.87 -8.05 4.46
C SER A 44 14.76 -8.12 3.41
N VAL A 45 14.14 -9.30 3.28
CA VAL A 45 12.94 -9.49 2.47
C VAL A 45 11.83 -8.54 2.95
N GLY A 46 11.02 -8.04 2.02
CA GLY A 46 9.97 -7.05 2.25
C GLY A 46 10.37 -5.63 1.84
N GLY A 47 11.66 -5.31 1.87
CA GLY A 47 12.18 -4.01 1.42
C GLY A 47 11.57 -2.85 2.21
N ARG A 48 10.73 -2.04 1.55
CA ARG A 48 10.04 -0.90 2.19
C ARG A 48 8.82 -1.31 3.01
N LEU A 49 8.43 -2.58 3.04
CA LEU A 49 7.41 -3.12 3.96
C LEU A 49 8.08 -3.70 5.22
N ALA A 50 9.03 -2.96 5.78
CA ALA A 50 9.78 -3.40 6.95
C ALA A 50 9.00 -3.11 8.23
N THR A 51 9.11 -4.02 9.20
CA THR A 51 8.68 -3.82 10.58
C THR A 51 9.89 -3.66 11.49
N VAL A 52 9.72 -2.89 12.56
CA VAL A 52 10.68 -2.73 13.65
C VAL A 52 10.04 -3.24 14.93
N THR A 53 10.75 -4.12 15.63
CA THR A 53 10.30 -4.63 16.92
C THR A 53 10.77 -3.68 18.03
N VAL A 54 9.83 -3.09 18.77
CA VAL A 54 10.09 -2.27 19.96
C VAL A 54 9.28 -2.83 21.11
N ASN A 55 9.91 -3.10 22.26
CA ASN A 55 9.24 -3.67 23.44
C ASN A 55 8.41 -4.94 23.14
N HIS A 56 8.96 -5.84 22.32
CA HIS A 56 8.30 -7.08 21.88
C HIS A 56 7.00 -6.86 21.08
N GLN A 57 6.79 -5.66 20.54
CA GLN A 57 5.71 -5.35 19.60
C GLN A 57 6.30 -4.94 18.26
N ASP A 58 5.74 -5.47 17.18
CA ASP A 58 6.15 -5.11 15.83
C ASP A 58 5.39 -3.87 15.35
N TYR A 59 6.14 -2.88 14.86
CA TYR A 59 5.62 -1.64 14.31
C TYR A 59 6.05 -1.51 12.85
N GLU A 60 5.15 -1.04 12.00
CA GLU A 60 5.46 -0.74 10.61
C GLU A 60 6.45 0.44 10.53
N SER A 61 7.61 0.23 9.89
CA SER A 61 8.61 1.30 9.68
C SER A 61 8.61 1.85 8.25
N GLY A 62 7.71 1.37 7.40
CA GLY A 62 7.63 1.79 6.00
C GLY A 62 6.19 1.76 5.47
N GLY A 63 5.99 1.13 4.31
CA GLY A 63 4.67 1.01 3.70
C GLY A 63 3.73 0.20 4.59
N SER A 64 2.68 0.86 5.08
CA SER A 64 1.74 0.29 6.06
C SER A 64 0.29 0.31 5.61
N ILE A 65 -0.03 1.09 4.57
CA ILE A 65 -1.40 1.30 4.09
C ILE A 65 -1.57 0.58 2.75
N ILE A 66 -2.43 -0.44 2.74
CA ILE A 66 -2.88 -1.10 1.52
C ILE A 66 -4.27 -0.56 1.17
N HIS A 67 -4.36 0.17 0.07
CA HIS A 67 -5.64 0.69 -0.39
C HIS A 67 -6.55 -0.45 -0.91
N SER A 68 -7.86 -0.36 -0.65
CA SER A 68 -8.86 -1.36 -1.08
C SER A 68 -8.90 -1.55 -2.59
N LEU A 69 -8.62 -0.49 -3.35
CA LEU A 69 -8.59 -0.50 -4.82
C LEU A 69 -7.35 -1.16 -5.43
N ASN A 70 -6.32 -1.47 -4.64
CA ASN A 70 -5.18 -2.25 -5.13
C ASN A 70 -5.51 -3.74 -5.09
N LEU A 71 -6.19 -4.22 -6.13
CA LEU A 71 -6.73 -5.58 -6.18
C LEU A 71 -5.66 -6.67 -6.03
N HIS A 72 -4.45 -6.47 -6.57
CA HIS A 72 -3.35 -7.41 -6.39
C HIS A 72 -2.93 -7.56 -4.93
N MET A 73 -2.87 -6.45 -4.19
CA MET A 73 -2.53 -6.51 -2.77
C MET A 73 -3.68 -7.12 -1.95
N GLN A 74 -4.94 -6.85 -2.30
CA GLN A 74 -6.08 -7.50 -1.65
C GLN A 74 -6.05 -9.03 -1.84
N ASP A 75 -5.73 -9.47 -3.06
CA ASP A 75 -5.56 -10.89 -3.40
C ASP A 75 -4.39 -11.51 -2.61
N PHE A 76 -3.24 -10.83 -2.51
CA PHE A 76 -2.15 -11.30 -1.64
C PHE A 76 -2.52 -11.38 -0.17
N VAL A 77 -3.25 -10.41 0.37
CA VAL A 77 -3.75 -10.45 1.75
C VAL A 77 -4.61 -11.69 1.96
N GLN A 78 -5.50 -12.01 1.01
CA GLN A 78 -6.34 -13.19 1.06
C GLN A 78 -5.54 -14.50 0.94
N GLN A 79 -4.68 -14.63 -0.07
CA GLN A 79 -3.90 -15.85 -0.34
C GLN A 79 -2.92 -16.18 0.78
N LEU A 80 -2.32 -15.16 1.40
CA LEU A 80 -1.38 -15.31 2.51
C LEU A 80 -2.07 -15.47 3.88
N GLY A 81 -3.40 -15.41 3.93
CA GLY A 81 -4.17 -15.54 5.17
C GLY A 81 -3.95 -14.38 6.16
N LEU A 82 -3.56 -13.21 5.65
CA LEU A 82 -3.32 -12.02 6.46
C LEU A 82 -4.65 -11.39 6.91
N LYS A 83 -4.64 -10.75 8.07
CA LYS A 83 -5.81 -10.05 8.63
C LYS A 83 -5.60 -8.56 8.56
N TYR A 84 -6.64 -7.83 8.15
CA TYR A 84 -6.63 -6.37 8.27
C TYR A 84 -6.53 -5.99 9.74
N ARG A 85 -5.64 -5.04 10.02
CA ARG A 85 -5.58 -4.41 11.33
C ARG A 85 -6.89 -3.67 11.57
N LYS A 86 -7.50 -3.86 12.75
CA LYS A 86 -8.65 -3.06 13.16
C LYS A 86 -8.23 -1.59 13.24
N SER A 87 -9.02 -0.70 12.63
CA SER A 87 -8.84 0.73 12.81
C SER A 87 -8.89 1.06 14.30
N VAL A 88 -7.89 1.77 14.79
CA VAL A 88 -7.89 2.34 16.14
C VAL A 88 -8.47 3.73 16.00
N ALA A 89 -9.55 4.02 16.72
CA ALA A 89 -10.13 5.36 16.74
C ALA A 89 -9.06 6.35 17.24
N GLY A 90 -8.64 7.24 16.36
CA GLY A 90 -7.71 8.32 16.64
C GLY A 90 -8.28 9.60 16.06
N LYS A 91 -8.01 10.72 16.73
CA LYS A 91 -8.33 12.05 16.21
C LYS A 91 -7.14 12.57 15.43
N THR A 92 -7.39 13.18 14.28
CA THR A 92 -6.37 13.80 13.45
C THR A 92 -6.20 15.26 13.86
N ALA A 93 -4.97 15.74 13.95
CA ALA A 93 -4.69 17.15 14.17
C ALA A 93 -3.52 17.61 13.30
N VAL A 94 -3.56 18.88 12.88
CA VAL A 94 -2.50 19.54 12.13
C VAL A 94 -1.90 20.62 13.02
N PHE A 95 -0.62 20.50 13.34
CA PHE A 95 0.12 21.45 14.18
C PHE A 95 1.12 22.24 13.33
N SER A 96 1.12 23.58 13.46
CA SER A 96 2.02 24.45 12.69
C SER A 96 3.45 24.50 13.23
N GLY A 97 3.68 23.97 14.44
CA GLY A 97 4.88 24.23 15.23
C GLY A 97 4.63 25.24 16.35
N GLU A 98 3.61 26.10 16.22
CA GLU A 98 3.23 27.12 17.20
C GLU A 98 1.82 26.87 17.77
N GLU A 99 0.87 26.52 16.90
CA GLU A 99 -0.54 26.30 17.26
C GLU A 99 -1.16 25.13 16.47
N PHE A 100 -2.24 24.57 17.01
CA PHE A 100 -3.07 23.62 16.28
C PHE A 100 -3.91 24.35 15.24
N ILE A 101 -3.62 24.11 13.97
CA ILE A 101 -4.34 24.68 12.83
C ILE A 101 -5.73 24.04 12.70
N LEU A 102 -5.80 22.73 12.96
CA LEU A 102 -7.00 21.94 12.87
C LEU A 102 -6.90 20.76 13.83
N GLU A 103 -7.99 20.46 14.54
CA GLU A 103 -8.13 19.29 15.39
C GLU A 103 -9.51 18.70 15.11
N GLU A 104 -9.52 17.42 14.75
CA GLU A 104 -10.73 16.65 14.51
C GLU A 104 -11.52 16.52 15.81
N THR A 105 -12.80 16.89 15.74
CA THR A 105 -13.72 16.80 16.86
C THR A 105 -14.67 15.62 16.65
N ASP A 106 -15.44 15.29 17.68
CA ASP A 106 -16.49 14.26 17.52
C ASP A 106 -17.67 14.75 16.67
N TRP A 107 -17.63 16.01 16.19
CA TRP A 107 -18.70 16.69 15.46
C TRP A 107 -18.27 16.97 14.02
N TYR A 108 -18.52 16.02 13.13
CA TYR A 108 -18.16 16.10 11.70
C TYR A 108 -18.55 17.43 11.03
N LEU A 109 -19.76 17.96 11.29
CA LEU A 109 -20.22 19.21 10.69
C LEU A 109 -19.42 20.43 11.15
N LEU A 110 -18.94 20.42 12.39
CA LEU A 110 -18.09 21.48 12.92
C LEU A 110 -16.72 21.47 12.23
N ASP A 111 -16.14 20.29 12.04
CA ASP A 111 -14.87 20.13 11.35
C ASP A 111 -14.98 20.54 9.88
N LEU A 112 -16.07 20.14 9.21
CA LEU A 112 -16.36 20.57 7.83
C LEU A 112 -16.52 22.09 7.73
N PHE A 113 -17.22 22.71 8.68
CA PHE A 113 -17.37 24.17 8.71
C PHE A 113 -16.03 24.88 8.97
N ARG A 114 -15.20 24.37 9.88
CA ARG A 114 -13.84 24.90 10.15
C ARG A 114 -12.96 24.82 8.91
N LEU A 115 -12.97 23.67 8.22
CA LEU A 115 -12.26 23.47 6.95
C LEU A 115 -12.74 24.46 5.89
N TRP A 116 -14.06 24.61 5.73
CA TRP A 116 -14.63 25.53 4.77
C TRP A 116 -14.35 27.00 5.10
N TRP A 117 -14.40 27.41 6.37
CA TRP A 117 -14.08 28.78 6.79
C TRP A 117 -12.60 29.13 6.53
N ARG A 118 -11.69 28.18 6.76
CA ARG A 118 -10.25 28.40 6.60
C ARG A 118 -9.77 28.28 5.15
N TYR A 119 -10.25 27.29 4.40
CA TYR A 119 -9.77 26.95 3.06
C TYR A 119 -10.76 27.29 1.95
N GLY A 120 -11.99 27.69 2.28
CA GLY A 120 -13.04 27.95 1.31
C GLY A 120 -13.34 26.72 0.45
N ILE A 121 -13.61 26.97 -0.84
CA ILE A 121 -13.93 25.93 -1.84
C ILE A 121 -12.70 25.09 -2.22
N SER A 122 -11.48 25.49 -1.82
CA SER A 122 -10.26 24.77 -2.21
C SER A 122 -10.22 23.33 -1.66
N PHE A 123 -10.75 23.09 -0.45
CA PHE A 123 -10.87 21.75 0.11
C PHE A 123 -11.76 20.83 -0.76
N ILE A 124 -12.88 21.34 -1.27
CA ILE A 124 -13.78 20.59 -2.17
C ILE A 124 -13.05 20.29 -3.49
N ARG A 125 -12.31 21.25 -4.03
CA ARG A 125 -11.50 21.03 -5.24
C ARG A 125 -10.43 19.96 -5.04
N LEU A 126 -9.80 19.92 -3.87
CA LEU A 126 -8.83 18.90 -3.52
C LEU A 126 -9.48 17.50 -3.46
N GLN A 127 -10.64 17.37 -2.83
CA GLN A 127 -11.38 16.10 -2.78
C GLN A 127 -11.72 15.59 -4.18
N MET A 128 -12.30 16.43 -5.04
CA MET A 128 -12.59 16.06 -6.44
C MET A 128 -11.33 15.64 -7.22
N TRP A 129 -10.20 16.32 -7.00
CA TRP A 129 -8.94 15.99 -7.66
C TRP A 129 -8.37 14.65 -7.16
N VAL A 130 -8.46 14.36 -5.86
CA VAL A 130 -8.05 13.07 -5.29
C VAL A 130 -8.92 11.95 -5.84
N GLU A 131 -10.25 12.14 -5.91
CA GLU A 131 -11.18 11.19 -6.51
C GLU A 131 -10.85 10.93 -8.00
N GLU A 132 -10.59 11.97 -8.79
CA GLU A 132 -10.19 11.84 -10.20
C GLU A 132 -8.89 11.03 -10.35
N ILE A 133 -7.90 11.25 -9.48
CA ILE A 133 -6.66 10.46 -9.48
C ILE A 133 -6.96 9.01 -9.12
N MET A 134 -7.78 8.76 -8.10
CA MET A 134 -8.16 7.39 -7.72
C MET A 134 -8.90 6.67 -8.85
N GLU A 135 -9.78 7.34 -9.59
CA GLU A 135 -10.42 6.76 -10.77
C GLU A 135 -9.42 6.39 -11.87
N LYS A 136 -8.41 7.22 -12.10
CA LYS A 136 -7.34 6.91 -13.06
C LYS A 136 -6.48 5.73 -12.63
N PHE A 137 -6.33 5.48 -11.33
CA PHE A 137 -5.64 4.28 -10.81
C PHE A 137 -6.47 3.00 -10.91
N MET A 138 -7.80 3.10 -11.01
CA MET A 138 -8.69 1.94 -11.14
C MET A 138 -8.90 1.46 -12.60
N ARG A 139 -8.61 2.31 -13.59
CA ARG A 139 -8.76 2.00 -15.03
C ARG A 139 -7.44 1.53 -15.64
#